data_AF-A0A9X1G7S2-F1
#
_entry.id   AF-A0A9X1G7S2-F1
#
_cell.length_a   1.000
_cell.length_b   1.000
_cell.length_c   1.000
_cell.angle_alpha   90.00
_cell.angle_beta   90.00
_cell.angle_gamma   90.00
#
_symmetry.space_group_name_H-M   'P 1'
#
loop_
_entity.id
_entity.type
_entity.pdbx_description
1 polymer ?
#
loop_
_entity_poly.entity_id
_entity_poly.type
_entity_poly.pdbx_seq_one_letter_code
_entity_poly.pdbx_strand_id
1 'polypeptide(L)'
;MGHCIYCREEKDDSEFTLEHVVPQFLGGAYAPDFLKTRSVCKSCNSNLGLFVDASFEKNWMVTNWLQQASSAFYDKDNPVGVSLSCMGNTDLCPPDLPEGHVCEMWMGPHGEQVFWLRPHDERLSAYVGGNPRTMKSIDTRAYFLFSENTSKDPLKTWLSFEQAFRGRRVKKVLCGEVGGVDPASIGFEQPDQLDIARKEFFIANTEGRQMRKMQVQVHKRFDQRFLCKLAIGVAFCLFGSKVLDSAYGKELYKGLWHREGDDKPEIRGSTCFSREGNPDFNRLVGFPNAVTLVLLSNQDGVSLNLNINSELNWTILCASNENLTTDDFAKIEDGQILVLVRALKTGVYLDLPFYLACKSGIISHPELSNILERSETSKT
;
A
#
# COMPACT_ATOMS: atom_id res chain seq x y z
N MET A 1 0.32 -32.73 -10.17
CA MET A 1 1.27 -31.82 -10.84
C MET A 1 0.45 -30.65 -11.34
N GLY A 2 0.82 -29.44 -10.96
CA GLY A 2 0.07 -28.23 -11.33
C GLY A 2 0.98 -27.18 -11.95
N HIS A 3 0.39 -26.25 -12.70
CA HIS A 3 1.09 -25.18 -13.38
C HIS A 3 0.96 -23.87 -12.62
N CYS A 4 2.07 -23.23 -12.24
CA CYS A 4 2.01 -21.96 -11.53
C CYS A 4 1.75 -20.78 -12.48
N ILE A 5 0.72 -19.98 -12.18
CA ILE A 5 0.29 -18.87 -13.06
C ILE A 5 1.33 -17.75 -13.20
N TYR A 6 2.23 -17.59 -12.22
CA TYR A 6 3.21 -16.50 -12.23
C TYR A 6 4.56 -16.90 -12.83
N CYS A 7 5.15 -18.05 -12.47
CA CYS A 7 6.42 -18.48 -13.08
C CYS A 7 6.24 -19.33 -14.33
N ARG A 8 5.04 -19.88 -14.58
CA ARG A 8 4.72 -20.80 -15.68
C ARG A 8 5.52 -22.10 -15.66
N GLU A 9 5.84 -22.57 -14.47
CA GLU A 9 6.53 -23.85 -14.27
C GLU A 9 5.56 -24.88 -13.68
N GLU A 10 5.74 -26.14 -14.09
CA GLU A 10 5.14 -27.30 -13.43
C GLU A 10 5.73 -27.45 -12.03
N LYS A 11 4.86 -27.75 -11.06
CA LYS A 11 5.20 -27.94 -9.65
C LYS A 11 4.41 -29.10 -9.07
N ASP A 12 4.94 -29.66 -7.98
CA ASP A 12 4.21 -30.63 -7.20
C ASP A 12 3.01 -29.97 -6.50
N ASP A 13 1.90 -30.70 -6.37
CA ASP A 13 0.66 -30.16 -5.79
C ASP A 13 0.86 -29.66 -4.35
N SER A 14 1.83 -30.24 -3.63
CA SER A 14 2.22 -29.84 -2.27
C SER A 14 2.94 -28.49 -2.19
N GLU A 15 3.43 -27.96 -3.31
CA GLU A 15 4.11 -26.67 -3.40
C GLU A 15 3.15 -25.50 -3.62
N PHE A 16 1.87 -25.77 -3.82
CA PHE A 16 0.88 -24.73 -4.04
C PHE A 16 0.31 -24.16 -2.75
N THR A 17 0.08 -22.86 -2.75
CA THR A 17 -0.45 -22.10 -1.60
C THR A 17 -1.62 -21.24 -2.02
N LEU A 18 -2.46 -20.86 -1.05
CA LEU A 18 -3.50 -19.87 -1.29
C LEU A 18 -2.85 -18.51 -1.56
N GLU A 19 -3.09 -17.97 -2.74
CA GLU A 19 -2.76 -16.60 -3.13
C GLU A 19 -4.02 -15.74 -3.05
N HIS A 20 -3.89 -14.57 -2.43
CA HIS A 20 -4.85 -13.48 -2.60
C HIS A 20 -4.38 -12.64 -3.78
N VAL A 21 -5.08 -12.72 -4.93
CA VAL A 21 -4.68 -11.99 -6.15
C VAL A 21 -4.64 -10.48 -5.89
N VAL A 22 -5.64 -9.98 -5.17
CA VAL A 22 -5.60 -8.64 -4.59
C VAL A 22 -4.81 -8.72 -3.28
N PRO A 23 -3.69 -8.00 -3.13
CA PRO A 23 -2.90 -8.09 -1.91
C PRO A 23 -3.64 -7.58 -0.67
N GLN A 24 -3.24 -8.10 0.49
CA GLN A 24 -3.82 -7.72 1.78
C GLN A 24 -3.63 -6.23 2.11
N PHE A 25 -2.54 -5.60 1.66
CA PHE A 25 -2.32 -4.17 1.93
C PHE A 25 -3.35 -3.26 1.25
N LEU A 26 -3.96 -3.71 0.15
CA LEU A 26 -5.10 -3.08 -0.54
C LEU A 26 -6.46 -3.48 0.04
N GLY A 27 -6.49 -4.38 1.04
CA GLY A 27 -7.73 -4.92 1.60
C GLY A 27 -8.19 -6.24 0.99
N GLY A 28 -7.37 -6.92 0.19
CA GLY A 28 -7.75 -8.16 -0.51
C GLY A 28 -8.08 -9.38 0.36
N ALA A 29 -7.96 -9.29 1.68
CA ALA A 29 -8.55 -10.25 2.60
C ALA A 29 -10.10 -10.23 2.55
N TYR A 30 -10.67 -9.07 2.20
CA TYR A 30 -12.11 -8.80 2.10
C TYR A 30 -12.60 -8.76 0.65
N ALA A 31 -11.76 -9.12 -0.31
CA ALA A 31 -12.17 -9.32 -1.69
C ALA A 31 -12.96 -10.63 -1.84
N PRO A 32 -13.84 -10.74 -2.86
CA PRO A 32 -14.57 -11.96 -3.17
C PRO A 32 -13.66 -13.19 -3.31
N ASP A 33 -14.16 -14.35 -2.90
CA ASP A 33 -13.38 -15.60 -2.91
C ASP A 33 -12.92 -16.04 -4.31
N PHE A 34 -13.63 -15.63 -5.36
CA PHE A 34 -13.21 -15.93 -6.74
C PHE A 34 -11.88 -15.25 -7.13
N LEU A 35 -11.46 -14.21 -6.41
CA LEU A 35 -10.15 -13.55 -6.56
C LEU A 35 -9.05 -14.19 -5.68
N LYS A 36 -9.30 -15.40 -5.16
CA LYS A 36 -8.32 -16.22 -4.47
C LYS A 36 -8.04 -17.46 -5.31
N THR A 37 -6.78 -17.89 -5.36
CA THR A 37 -6.38 -19.04 -6.17
C THR A 37 -5.35 -19.89 -5.45
N ARG A 38 -5.37 -21.20 -5.71
CA ARG A 38 -4.31 -22.14 -5.29
C ARG A 38 -3.33 -22.46 -6.40
N SER A 39 -3.37 -21.75 -7.52
CA SER A 39 -2.50 -22.00 -8.69
C SER A 39 -1.17 -21.22 -8.61
N VAL A 40 -0.70 -20.91 -7.40
CA VAL A 40 0.57 -20.21 -7.15
C VAL A 40 1.48 -21.03 -6.24
N CYS A 41 2.70 -21.29 -6.71
CA CYS A 41 3.70 -22.01 -5.94
C CYS A 41 4.24 -21.15 -4.78
N LYS A 42 4.69 -21.81 -3.70
CA LYS A 42 5.26 -21.18 -2.49
C LYS A 42 6.34 -20.14 -2.83
N SER A 43 7.22 -20.46 -3.78
CA SER A 43 8.30 -19.58 -4.20
C SER A 43 7.78 -18.28 -4.81
N CYS A 44 6.83 -18.35 -5.75
CA CYS A 44 6.23 -17.16 -6.35
C CYS A 44 5.44 -16.35 -5.32
N ASN A 45 4.60 -17.00 -4.52
CA ASN A 45 3.80 -16.33 -3.49
C ASN A 45 4.70 -15.53 -2.52
N SER A 46 5.78 -16.15 -2.04
CA SER A 46 6.73 -15.48 -1.13
C SER A 46 7.55 -14.38 -1.80
N ASN A 47 8.15 -14.66 -2.97
CA ASN A 47 9.06 -13.72 -3.62
C ASN A 47 8.34 -12.52 -4.24
N LEU A 48 7.18 -12.74 -4.87
CA LEU A 48 6.39 -11.65 -5.42
C LEU A 48 5.79 -10.79 -4.30
N GLY A 49 5.43 -11.38 -3.16
CA GLY A 49 5.05 -10.63 -1.97
C GLY A 49 6.11 -9.63 -1.52
N LEU A 50 7.39 -10.02 -1.55
CA LEU A 50 8.48 -9.14 -1.10
C LEU A 50 8.98 -8.16 -2.16
N PHE A 51 9.08 -8.59 -3.42
CA PHE A 51 9.79 -7.83 -4.45
C PHE A 51 8.86 -7.16 -5.46
N VAL A 52 7.57 -7.50 -5.46
CA VAL A 52 6.57 -6.91 -6.35
C VAL A 52 5.50 -6.18 -5.54
N ASP A 53 4.82 -6.89 -4.64
CA ASP A 53 3.78 -6.29 -3.79
C ASP A 53 4.36 -5.24 -2.85
N ALA A 54 5.43 -5.56 -2.10
CA ALA A 54 6.04 -4.58 -1.21
C ALA A 54 6.71 -3.42 -1.97
N SER A 55 7.14 -3.61 -3.22
CA SER A 55 7.67 -2.50 -4.04
C SER A 55 6.59 -1.48 -4.37
N PHE A 56 5.35 -1.94 -4.53
CA PHE A 56 4.20 -1.07 -4.73
C PHE A 56 3.71 -0.48 -3.40
N GLU A 57 3.50 -1.32 -2.38
CA GLU A 57 3.03 -0.90 -1.06
C GLU A 57 3.95 0.16 -0.44
N LYS A 58 5.26 -0.09 -0.45
CA LYS A 58 6.29 0.77 0.19
C LYS A 58 6.72 1.95 -0.67
N ASN A 59 6.12 2.13 -1.85
CA ASN A 59 6.29 3.37 -2.58
C ASN A 59 5.73 4.54 -1.75
N TRP A 60 6.46 5.65 -1.72
CA TRP A 60 6.11 6.80 -0.89
C TRP A 60 4.69 7.34 -1.14
N MET A 61 4.28 7.48 -2.39
CA MET A 61 2.94 7.98 -2.72
C MET A 61 1.87 6.98 -2.29
N VAL A 62 2.05 5.70 -2.61
CA VAL A 62 1.10 4.63 -2.27
C VAL A 62 0.95 4.49 -0.76
N THR A 63 2.06 4.43 -0.03
CA THR A 63 2.05 4.34 1.45
C THR A 63 1.28 5.51 2.06
N ASN A 64 1.55 6.74 1.62
CA ASN A 64 0.91 7.93 2.21
C ASN A 64 -0.58 8.04 1.86
N TRP A 65 -0.99 7.68 0.62
CA TRP A 65 -2.42 7.67 0.27
C TRP A 65 -3.20 6.56 0.97
N LEU A 66 -2.62 5.36 1.13
CA LEU A 66 -3.22 4.28 1.93
C LEU A 66 -3.33 4.67 3.41
N GLN A 67 -2.34 5.40 3.93
CA GLN A 67 -2.36 5.95 5.29
C GLN A 67 -3.50 6.97 5.47
N GLN A 68 -3.64 7.90 4.52
CA GLN A 68 -4.69 8.92 4.59
C GLN A 68 -6.08 8.28 4.54
N ALA A 69 -6.29 7.34 3.61
CA ALA A 69 -7.52 6.57 3.50
C ALA A 69 -7.86 5.83 4.81
N SER A 70 -6.90 5.13 5.40
CA SER A 70 -7.12 4.42 6.67
C SER A 70 -7.39 5.36 7.84
N SER A 71 -6.78 6.55 7.86
CA SER A 71 -6.91 7.52 8.96
C SER A 71 -8.29 8.17 9.02
N ALA A 72 -9.01 8.17 7.90
CA ALA A 72 -10.37 8.69 7.80
C ALA A 72 -11.42 7.84 8.53
N PHE A 73 -11.06 6.63 8.99
CA PHE A 73 -11.95 5.71 9.72
C PHE A 73 -11.50 5.47 11.15
N TYR A 74 -10.68 6.37 11.71
CA TYR A 74 -10.29 6.27 13.11
C TYR A 74 -11.52 6.44 14.02
N ASP A 75 -11.72 5.49 14.92
CA ASP A 75 -12.80 5.46 15.90
C ASP A 75 -12.22 5.78 17.30
N LYS A 76 -12.65 6.88 17.91
CA LYS A 76 -12.19 7.29 19.25
C LYS A 76 -12.70 6.37 20.36
N ASP A 77 -13.84 5.74 20.16
CA ASP A 77 -14.45 4.84 21.15
C ASP A 77 -13.79 3.44 21.10
N ASN A 78 -13.22 3.08 19.95
CA ASN A 78 -12.46 1.84 19.74
C ASN A 78 -11.10 2.14 19.09
N PRO A 79 -10.20 2.84 19.81
CA PRO A 79 -9.02 3.43 19.22
C PRO A 79 -8.01 2.36 18.79
N VAL A 80 -7.51 2.52 17.55
CA VAL A 80 -6.43 1.73 16.97
C VAL A 80 -5.36 2.66 16.42
N GLY A 81 -4.13 2.18 16.32
CA GLY A 81 -3.04 2.94 15.71
C GLY A 81 -3.35 3.26 14.24
N VAL A 82 -3.18 4.52 13.86
CA VAL A 82 -3.15 4.88 12.43
C VAL A 82 -1.72 4.85 11.93
N SER A 83 -1.52 4.68 10.62
CA SER A 83 -0.16 4.66 10.08
C SER A 83 0.46 6.06 10.14
N LEU A 84 1.76 6.12 10.41
CA LEU A 84 2.54 7.37 10.31
C LEU A 84 2.74 7.72 8.83
N SER A 85 2.81 9.01 8.51
CA SER A 85 3.12 9.51 7.17
C SER A 85 4.64 9.61 7.01
N CYS A 86 5.21 8.99 5.98
CA CYS A 86 6.64 9.09 5.74
C CYS A 86 6.94 10.42 5.02
N MET A 87 7.92 11.17 5.51
CA MET A 87 8.38 12.42 4.90
C MET A 87 9.68 12.23 4.09
N GLY A 88 10.26 11.04 4.11
CA GLY A 88 11.53 10.72 3.46
C GLY A 88 12.73 10.88 4.38
N ASN A 89 13.93 10.86 3.78
CA ASN A 89 15.17 11.06 4.51
C ASN A 89 15.39 12.56 4.76
N THR A 90 15.76 12.91 5.98
CA THR A 90 16.14 14.27 6.34
C THR A 90 17.64 14.50 6.16
N ASP A 91 18.03 15.75 5.96
CA ASP A 91 19.42 16.22 6.00
C ASP A 91 20.02 16.29 7.41
N LEU A 92 19.25 15.98 8.45
CA LEU A 92 19.75 15.92 9.82
C LEU A 92 20.76 14.79 10.02
N CYS A 93 21.89 15.13 10.63
CA CYS A 93 22.94 14.20 11.03
C CYS A 93 23.06 14.19 12.56
N PRO A 94 22.29 13.34 13.27
CA PRO A 94 22.38 13.26 14.72
C PRO A 94 23.76 12.72 15.16
N PRO A 95 24.20 13.02 16.40
CA PRO A 95 25.46 12.52 16.94
C PRO A 95 25.67 11.01 16.74
N ASP A 96 26.88 10.63 16.34
CA ASP A 96 27.31 9.25 16.10
C ASP A 96 26.37 8.44 15.20
N LEU A 97 25.71 9.06 14.21
CA LEU A 97 24.94 8.34 13.19
C LEU A 97 25.88 7.31 12.54
N PRO A 98 25.60 5.99 12.64
CA PRO A 98 26.53 5.00 12.13
C PRO A 98 26.68 5.11 10.62
N GLU A 99 27.86 4.74 10.11
CA GLU A 99 28.10 4.72 8.67
C GLU A 99 27.06 3.85 7.94
N GLY A 100 26.65 4.30 6.76
CA GLY A 100 25.62 3.64 5.97
C GLY A 100 24.21 3.68 6.59
N HIS A 101 23.95 4.51 7.61
CA HIS A 101 22.60 4.76 8.12
C HIS A 101 21.99 6.02 7.55
N VAL A 102 20.66 6.05 7.51
CA VAL A 102 19.86 7.24 7.19
C VAL A 102 19.03 7.67 8.40
N CYS A 103 18.70 8.95 8.43
CA CYS A 103 17.65 9.49 9.30
C CYS A 103 16.38 9.67 8.46
N GLU A 104 15.38 8.82 8.66
CA GLU A 104 14.07 8.91 8.00
C GLU A 104 13.08 9.61 8.94
N MET A 105 12.40 10.63 8.44
CA MET A 105 11.41 11.37 9.22
C MET A 105 10.01 10.89 8.89
N TRP A 106 9.21 10.68 9.93
CA TRP A 106 7.81 10.34 9.84
C TRP A 106 6.97 11.34 10.65
N MET A 107 5.73 11.53 10.25
CA MET A 107 4.77 12.39 10.95
C MET A 107 3.62 11.58 11.53
N GLY A 108 3.28 11.90 12.78
CA GLY A 108 2.08 11.43 13.45
C GLY A 108 0.82 12.16 12.99
N PRO A 109 -0.36 11.65 13.40
CA PRO A 109 -1.66 12.16 12.98
C PRO A 109 -1.94 13.60 13.40
N HIS A 110 -1.25 14.11 14.43
CA HIS A 110 -1.36 15.49 14.88
C HIS A 110 -0.07 16.28 14.65
N GLY A 111 0.83 15.81 13.79
CA GLY A 111 2.09 16.49 13.46
C GLY A 111 3.24 16.17 14.40
N GLU A 112 3.13 15.10 15.19
CA GLU A 112 4.25 14.53 15.93
C GLU A 112 5.37 14.17 14.97
N GLN A 113 6.61 14.26 15.44
CA GLN A 113 7.77 14.00 14.60
C GLN A 113 8.47 12.75 15.11
N VAL A 114 8.74 11.82 14.19
CA VAL A 114 9.44 10.59 14.49
C VAL A 114 10.67 10.50 13.60
N PHE A 115 11.84 10.52 14.23
CA PHE A 115 13.11 10.32 13.53
C PHE A 115 13.55 8.88 13.72
N TRP A 116 13.63 8.13 12.62
CA TRP A 116 14.04 6.74 12.64
C TRP A 116 15.42 6.59 12.01
N LEU A 117 16.38 6.16 12.82
CA LEU A 117 17.75 5.89 12.42
C LEU A 117 17.89 4.43 12.05
N ARG A 118 18.10 4.15 10.77
CA ARG A 118 18.15 2.79 10.23
C ARG A 118 19.22 2.64 9.15
N PRO A 119 19.72 1.42 8.91
CA PRO A 119 20.58 1.14 7.76
C PRO A 119 19.94 1.57 6.44
N HIS A 120 20.78 2.06 5.54
CA HIS A 120 20.46 2.25 4.13
C HIS A 120 20.61 0.92 3.39
N ASP A 121 19.65 0.59 2.51
CA ASP A 121 19.77 -0.51 1.55
C ASP A 121 19.60 0.09 0.16
N GLU A 122 20.71 0.22 -0.57
CA GLU A 122 20.73 0.84 -1.89
C GLU A 122 19.80 0.13 -2.88
N ARG A 123 19.66 -1.20 -2.76
CA ARG A 123 18.81 -2.02 -3.64
C ARG A 123 17.32 -1.76 -3.44
N LEU A 124 16.94 -1.27 -2.26
CA LEU A 124 15.56 -0.98 -1.86
C LEU A 124 15.44 0.47 -1.38
N SER A 125 16.24 1.37 -1.96
CA SER A 125 16.35 2.75 -1.50
C SER A 125 15.02 3.54 -1.62
N ALA A 126 14.14 3.12 -2.53
CA ALA A 126 12.79 3.66 -2.71
C ALA A 126 11.72 3.07 -1.77
N TYR A 127 12.07 2.09 -0.93
CA TYR A 127 11.13 1.51 0.04
C TYR A 127 11.06 2.40 1.27
N VAL A 128 9.88 2.96 1.51
CA VAL A 128 9.55 3.64 2.76
C VAL A 128 9.73 2.68 3.93
N GLY A 129 10.57 3.08 4.89
CA GLY A 129 10.92 2.24 6.04
C GLY A 129 11.94 1.14 5.76
N GLY A 130 12.59 1.15 4.60
CA GLY A 130 13.71 0.28 4.26
C GLY A 130 13.33 -1.20 4.05
N ASN A 131 14.35 -2.06 4.04
CA ASN A 131 14.21 -3.48 3.74
C ASN A 131 13.48 -4.24 4.88
N PRO A 132 12.26 -4.79 4.64
CA PRO A 132 11.48 -5.45 5.69
C PRO A 132 12.16 -6.67 6.33
N ARG A 133 13.11 -7.33 5.65
CA ARG A 133 13.86 -8.46 6.20
C ARG A 133 14.95 -7.96 7.14
N THR A 134 15.73 -6.98 6.70
CA THR A 134 16.82 -6.39 7.50
C THR A 134 16.31 -5.71 8.76
N MET A 135 15.17 -5.01 8.67
CA MET A 135 14.56 -4.31 9.82
C MET A 135 14.01 -5.23 10.92
N LYS A 136 13.97 -6.56 10.68
CA LYS A 136 13.62 -7.56 11.70
C LYS A 136 14.82 -8.10 12.45
N SER A 137 16.02 -7.98 11.89
CA SER A 137 17.24 -8.58 12.45
C SER A 137 18.22 -7.56 13.02
N ILE A 138 18.18 -6.31 12.58
CA ILE A 138 19.09 -5.24 13.02
C ILE A 138 18.40 -4.31 14.03
N ASP A 139 19.10 -3.98 15.10
CA ASP A 139 18.67 -2.98 16.08
C ASP A 139 18.77 -1.57 15.50
N THR A 140 17.68 -0.83 15.56
CA THR A 140 17.57 0.56 15.10
C THR A 140 17.07 1.46 16.24
N ARG A 141 17.08 2.79 16.05
CA ARG A 141 16.58 3.73 17.08
C ARG A 141 15.54 4.68 16.49
N ALA A 142 14.42 4.84 17.18
CA ALA A 142 13.38 5.79 16.80
C ALA A 142 13.16 6.81 17.92
N TYR A 143 13.21 8.09 17.57
CA TYR A 143 13.05 9.22 18.48
C TYR A 143 11.71 9.87 18.21
N PHE A 144 10.86 9.93 19.23
CA PHE A 144 9.49 10.44 19.12
C PHE A 144 9.35 11.78 19.83
N LEU A 145 8.87 12.80 19.12
CA LEU A 145 8.60 14.15 19.62
C LEU A 145 7.12 14.46 19.48
N PHE A 146 6.52 14.96 20.56
CA PHE A 146 5.15 15.44 20.57
C PHE A 146 4.98 16.72 19.74
N SER A 147 3.74 17.00 19.34
CA SER A 147 3.34 18.29 18.79
C SER A 147 2.40 19.00 19.75
N GLU A 148 2.22 20.31 19.57
CA GLU A 148 1.21 21.08 20.32
C GLU A 148 -0.21 20.51 20.17
N ASN A 149 -0.48 19.84 19.04
CA ASN A 149 -1.77 19.25 18.72
C ASN A 149 -1.95 17.82 19.27
N THR A 150 -0.90 17.17 19.80
CA THR A 150 -1.02 15.83 20.39
C THR A 150 -2.12 15.78 21.45
N SER A 151 -2.26 16.86 22.24
CA SER A 151 -3.26 16.97 23.31
C SER A 151 -4.71 16.77 22.85
N LYS A 152 -5.01 16.91 21.55
CA LYS A 152 -6.36 16.71 20.98
C LYS A 152 -6.80 15.25 21.06
N ASP A 153 -5.88 14.32 20.82
CA ASP A 153 -6.10 12.88 20.96
C ASP A 153 -4.76 12.17 21.19
N PRO A 154 -4.26 12.19 22.44
CA PRO A 154 -2.98 11.59 22.78
C PRO A 154 -2.94 10.09 22.49
N LEU A 155 -4.07 9.40 22.64
CA LEU A 155 -4.16 7.96 22.48
C LEU A 155 -4.00 7.54 21.01
N LYS A 156 -4.59 8.28 20.07
CA LYS A 156 -4.37 8.08 18.64
C LYS A 156 -2.89 8.12 18.30
N THR A 157 -2.20 9.14 18.77
CA THR A 157 -0.76 9.32 18.56
C THR A 157 0.05 8.19 19.18
N TRP A 158 -0.26 7.84 20.43
CA TRP A 158 0.40 6.79 21.19
C TRP A 158 0.35 5.43 20.47
N LEU A 159 -0.85 5.01 20.05
CA LEU A 159 -1.08 3.76 19.34
C LEU A 159 -0.49 3.77 17.93
N SER A 160 -0.46 4.93 17.26
CA SER A 160 0.15 5.08 15.93
C SER A 160 1.66 4.82 15.98
N PHE A 161 2.34 5.35 16.99
CA PHE A 161 3.76 5.10 17.20
C PHE A 161 4.05 3.64 17.57
N GLU A 162 3.24 3.04 18.44
CA GLU A 162 3.34 1.61 18.78
C GLU A 162 3.25 0.74 17.51
N GLN A 163 2.22 0.99 16.70
CA GLN A 163 1.94 0.23 15.49
C GLN A 163 3.05 0.34 14.45
N ALA A 164 3.66 1.52 14.27
CA ALA A 164 4.68 1.77 13.25
C ALA A 164 5.90 0.85 13.37
N PHE A 165 6.22 0.40 14.60
CA PHE A 165 7.40 -0.41 14.90
C PHE A 165 7.07 -1.83 15.37
N ARG A 166 5.81 -2.26 15.26
CA ARG A 166 5.40 -3.61 15.66
C ARG A 166 6.19 -4.68 14.90
N GLY A 167 6.81 -5.59 15.63
CA GLY A 167 7.60 -6.69 15.06
C GLY A 167 8.95 -6.27 14.45
N ARG A 168 9.43 -5.05 14.73
CA ARG A 168 10.76 -4.56 14.35
C ARG A 168 11.65 -4.44 15.59
N ARG A 169 12.96 -4.56 15.40
CA ARG A 169 13.95 -4.36 16.45
C ARG A 169 14.32 -2.87 16.52
N VAL A 170 13.56 -2.12 17.30
CA VAL A 170 13.72 -0.66 17.42
C VAL A 170 13.73 -0.25 18.89
N LYS A 171 14.83 0.34 19.33
CA LYS A 171 14.88 1.08 20.60
C LYS A 171 14.06 2.36 20.43
N LYS A 172 12.93 2.45 21.13
CA LYS A 172 12.03 3.60 21.07
C LYS A 172 12.41 4.59 22.17
N VAL A 173 12.65 5.84 21.80
CA VAL A 173 13.12 6.90 22.70
C VAL A 173 12.12 8.06 22.69
N LEU A 174 11.61 8.41 23.87
CA LEU A 174 10.69 9.53 24.06
C LEU A 174 11.47 10.83 24.24
N CYS A 175 11.29 11.77 23.32
CA CYS A 175 11.93 13.09 23.35
C CYS A 175 11.03 14.13 24.02
N GLY A 176 10.54 13.80 25.21
CA GLY A 176 9.64 14.66 25.99
C GLY A 176 9.22 13.94 27.28
N GLU A 177 8.14 14.44 27.90
CA GLU A 177 7.53 13.86 29.10
C GLU A 177 6.04 13.65 28.85
N VAL A 178 5.47 12.61 29.47
CA VAL A 178 4.04 12.32 29.44
C VAL A 178 3.58 11.99 30.86
N GLY A 179 2.48 12.62 31.29
CA GLY A 179 1.85 12.34 32.58
C GLY A 179 0.72 11.33 32.44
N GLY A 180 0.48 10.54 33.50
CA GLY A 180 -0.69 9.66 33.60
C GLY A 180 -0.58 8.31 32.87
N VAL A 181 0.54 8.03 32.19
CA VAL A 181 0.83 6.73 31.57
C VAL A 181 2.32 6.43 31.66
N ASP A 182 2.68 5.15 31.77
CA ASP A 182 4.06 4.70 31.66
C ASP A 182 4.46 4.54 30.17
N PRO A 183 5.46 5.28 29.66
CA PRO A 183 6.00 5.11 28.31
C PRO A 183 6.39 3.67 27.96
N ALA A 184 6.84 2.88 28.94
CA ALA A 184 7.23 1.49 28.72
C ALA A 184 6.04 0.61 28.25
N SER A 185 4.79 1.04 28.50
CA SER A 185 3.57 0.32 28.08
C SER A 185 3.49 0.04 26.58
N ILE A 186 4.10 0.89 25.74
CA ILE A 186 4.18 0.69 24.28
C ILE A 186 5.63 0.47 23.80
N GLY A 187 6.53 0.15 24.74
CA GLY A 187 7.91 -0.22 24.47
C GLY A 187 8.89 0.95 24.31
N PHE A 188 8.61 2.12 24.90
CA PHE A 188 9.67 3.11 25.11
C PHE A 188 10.69 2.59 26.11
N GLU A 189 11.97 2.85 25.83
CA GLU A 189 13.09 2.45 26.67
C GLU A 189 13.76 3.67 27.29
N GLN A 190 14.47 3.45 28.40
CA GLN A 190 15.24 4.50 29.03
C GLN A 190 16.40 4.96 28.12
N PRO A 191 16.57 6.29 27.92
CA PRO A 191 17.68 6.83 27.13
C PRO A 191 19.04 6.42 27.72
N ASP A 192 19.95 5.93 26.87
CA ASP A 192 21.38 5.87 27.22
C ASP A 192 22.08 7.21 26.94
N GLN A 193 23.38 7.32 27.23
CA GLN A 193 24.14 8.56 27.02
C GLN A 193 24.05 9.07 25.56
N LEU A 194 24.06 8.16 24.59
CA LEU A 194 23.93 8.51 23.18
C LEU A 194 22.52 9.01 22.86
N ASP A 195 21.49 8.39 23.45
CA ASP A 195 20.10 8.83 23.28
C ASP A 195 19.85 10.21 23.90
N ILE A 196 20.50 10.54 25.02
CA ILE A 196 20.41 11.86 25.63
C ILE A 196 20.94 12.92 24.66
N ALA A 197 22.15 12.73 24.12
CA ALA A 197 22.75 13.65 23.15
C ALA A 197 21.90 13.78 21.87
N ARG A 198 21.32 12.68 21.39
CA ARG A 198 20.44 12.69 20.20
C ARG A 198 19.08 13.33 20.47
N LYS A 199 18.50 13.13 21.65
CA LYS A 199 17.26 13.80 22.08
C LYS A 199 17.45 15.31 22.08
N GLU A 200 18.53 15.80 22.70
CA GLU A 200 18.87 17.23 22.70
C GLU A 200 19.06 17.76 21.27
N PHE A 201 19.78 17.02 20.43
CA PHE A 201 19.95 17.35 19.02
C PHE A 201 18.60 17.49 18.29
N PHE A 202 17.70 16.51 18.40
CA PHE A 202 16.42 16.58 17.70
C PHE A 202 15.55 17.72 18.24
N ILE A 203 15.49 17.94 19.55
CA ILE A 203 14.76 19.07 20.14
C ILE A 203 15.30 20.40 19.57
N ALA A 204 16.60 20.63 19.62
CA ALA A 204 17.22 21.87 19.11
C ALA A 204 16.99 22.10 17.60
N ASN A 205 16.90 21.02 16.80
CA ASN A 205 16.64 21.09 15.35
C ASN A 205 15.14 21.01 15.00
N THR A 206 14.27 20.95 16.00
CA THR A 206 12.81 20.91 15.82
C THR A 206 12.07 22.08 16.46
N GLU A 207 12.76 22.84 17.30
CA GLU A 207 12.26 24.11 17.82
C GLU A 207 12.25 25.21 16.74
N GLY A 208 11.13 25.94 16.66
CA GLY A 208 10.97 27.10 15.79
C GLY A 208 10.56 26.79 14.34
N ARG A 209 10.77 27.77 13.45
CA ARG A 209 10.32 27.74 12.04
C ARG A 209 11.46 27.41 11.07
N GLN A 210 12.28 26.43 11.39
CA GLN A 210 13.37 26.02 10.50
C GLN A 210 12.84 25.22 9.31
N MET A 211 13.23 25.65 8.11
CA MET A 211 12.98 24.90 6.88
C MET A 211 13.90 23.67 6.85
N ARG A 212 13.33 22.49 6.61
CA ARG A 212 14.09 21.25 6.46
C ARG A 212 14.08 20.74 5.04
N LYS A 213 15.19 20.10 4.65
CA LYS A 213 15.25 19.40 3.37
C LYS A 213 14.91 17.95 3.60
N MET A 214 13.86 17.53 2.92
CA MET A 214 13.41 16.14 2.88
C MET A 214 13.65 15.58 1.49
N GLN A 215 14.19 14.38 1.41
CA GLN A 215 14.42 13.68 0.15
C GLN A 215 13.65 12.37 0.13
N VAL A 216 12.86 12.18 -0.93
CA VAL A 216 12.18 10.93 -1.24
C VAL A 216 12.77 10.36 -2.52
N GLN A 217 13.10 9.08 -2.50
CA GLN A 217 13.48 8.35 -3.71
C GLN A 217 12.27 7.58 -4.23
N VAL A 218 11.97 7.74 -5.51
CA VAL A 218 10.88 7.03 -6.18
C VAL A 218 11.41 6.30 -7.40
N HIS A 219 11.23 4.99 -7.44
CA HIS A 219 11.50 4.20 -8.62
C HIS A 219 10.43 4.46 -9.69
N LYS A 220 10.82 4.89 -10.90
CA LYS A 220 9.88 5.34 -11.94
C LYS A 220 8.88 4.27 -12.41
N ARG A 221 9.21 2.98 -12.25
CA ARG A 221 8.40 1.84 -12.68
C ARG A 221 8.04 0.92 -11.50
N PHE A 222 7.86 1.49 -10.32
CA PHE A 222 7.53 0.74 -9.10
C PHE A 222 6.23 -0.07 -9.23
N ASP A 223 5.34 0.37 -10.11
CA ASP A 223 4.00 -0.15 -10.35
C ASP A 223 3.90 -1.18 -11.47
N GLN A 224 4.78 -1.12 -12.49
CA GLN A 224 4.67 -1.98 -13.67
C GLN A 224 4.58 -3.48 -13.33
N ARG A 225 5.53 -4.01 -12.55
CA ARG A 225 5.55 -5.43 -12.17
C ARG A 225 4.33 -5.80 -11.33
N PHE A 226 3.90 -4.88 -10.47
CA PHE A 226 2.73 -5.04 -9.61
C PHE A 226 1.43 -5.12 -10.41
N LEU A 227 1.23 -4.20 -11.35
CA LEU A 227 0.08 -4.20 -12.24
C LEU A 227 0.03 -5.46 -13.10
N CYS A 228 1.18 -5.91 -13.62
CA CYS A 228 1.24 -7.17 -14.38
C CYS A 228 0.87 -8.37 -13.50
N LYS A 229 1.38 -8.45 -12.27
CA LYS A 229 1.01 -9.49 -11.30
C LYS A 229 -0.50 -9.52 -11.08
N LEU A 230 -1.06 -8.36 -10.75
CA LEU A 230 -2.48 -8.19 -10.46
C LEU A 230 -3.34 -8.56 -11.67
N ALA A 231 -2.98 -8.08 -12.87
CA ALA A 231 -3.64 -8.38 -14.12
C ALA A 231 -3.65 -9.87 -14.44
N ILE A 232 -2.50 -10.56 -14.33
CA ILE A 232 -2.39 -12.01 -14.54
C ILE A 232 -3.31 -12.77 -13.57
N GLY A 233 -3.24 -12.43 -12.28
CA GLY A 233 -4.05 -13.12 -11.27
C GLY A 233 -5.55 -12.90 -11.49
N VAL A 234 -5.97 -11.67 -11.78
CA VAL A 234 -7.39 -11.33 -12.01
C VAL A 234 -7.90 -12.02 -13.27
N ALA A 235 -7.16 -11.94 -14.38
CA ALA A 235 -7.53 -12.58 -15.63
C ALA A 235 -7.63 -14.11 -15.49
N PHE A 236 -6.69 -14.73 -14.78
CA PHE A 236 -6.75 -16.17 -14.50
C PHE A 236 -7.98 -16.55 -13.66
N CYS A 237 -8.29 -15.79 -12.61
CA CYS A 237 -9.46 -16.03 -11.77
C CYS A 237 -10.79 -15.93 -12.54
N LEU A 238 -10.88 -15.00 -13.50
CA LEU A 238 -12.11 -14.78 -14.28
C LEU A 238 -12.25 -15.74 -15.46
N PHE A 239 -11.14 -16.01 -16.16
CA PHE A 239 -11.16 -16.64 -17.49
C PHE A 239 -10.37 -17.95 -17.55
N GLY A 240 -9.68 -18.34 -16.48
CA GLY A 240 -8.88 -19.57 -16.40
C GLY A 240 -7.54 -19.47 -17.13
N SER A 241 -6.88 -20.61 -17.34
CA SER A 241 -5.52 -20.67 -17.88
C SER A 241 -5.38 -20.18 -19.32
N LYS A 242 -6.44 -20.18 -20.13
CA LYS A 242 -6.41 -19.82 -21.56
C LYS A 242 -5.88 -18.41 -21.84
N VAL A 243 -6.01 -17.48 -20.89
CA VAL A 243 -5.52 -16.10 -21.06
C VAL A 243 -4.01 -16.00 -20.87
N LEU A 244 -3.39 -16.95 -20.16
CA LEU A 244 -1.94 -16.95 -19.90
C LEU A 244 -1.13 -17.17 -21.18
N ASP A 245 -1.65 -17.97 -22.11
CA ASP A 245 -0.95 -18.37 -23.34
C ASP A 245 -1.24 -17.47 -24.55
N SER A 246 -2.16 -16.50 -24.40
CA SER A 246 -2.40 -15.46 -25.39
C SER A 246 -1.14 -14.64 -25.68
N ALA A 247 -1.08 -13.96 -26.83
CA ALA A 247 0.06 -13.12 -27.17
C ALA A 247 0.25 -12.03 -26.10
N TYR A 248 -0.84 -11.39 -25.68
CA TYR A 248 -0.80 -10.37 -24.66
C TYR A 248 -0.54 -10.92 -23.23
N GLY A 249 -1.01 -12.14 -22.92
CA GLY A 249 -0.68 -12.83 -21.67
C GLY A 249 0.83 -13.04 -21.51
N LYS A 250 1.54 -13.33 -22.61
CA LYS A 250 3.01 -13.41 -22.63
C LYS A 250 3.68 -12.06 -22.37
N GLU A 251 3.12 -10.97 -22.89
CA GLU A 251 3.62 -9.61 -22.58
C GLU A 251 3.40 -9.23 -21.11
N LEU A 252 2.26 -9.60 -20.50
CA LEU A 252 2.05 -9.43 -19.05
C LEU A 252 3.08 -10.23 -18.23
N TYR A 253 3.38 -11.47 -18.63
CA TYR A 253 4.41 -12.28 -17.95
C TYR A 253 5.81 -11.66 -18.10
N LYS A 254 6.17 -11.22 -19.30
CA LYS A 254 7.39 -10.46 -19.55
C LYS A 254 7.44 -9.22 -18.68
N GLY A 255 6.33 -8.50 -18.52
CA GLY A 255 6.21 -7.33 -17.64
C GLY A 255 6.36 -7.63 -16.15
N LEU A 256 5.83 -8.75 -15.66
CA LEU A 256 5.99 -9.21 -14.27
C LEU A 256 7.46 -9.51 -13.93
N TRP A 257 8.19 -10.08 -14.87
CA TRP A 257 9.58 -10.53 -14.66
C TRP A 257 10.64 -9.60 -15.25
N HIS A 258 10.23 -8.49 -15.88
CA HIS A 258 11.11 -7.55 -16.56
C HIS A 258 12.23 -7.03 -15.65
N ARG A 259 13.45 -7.05 -16.17
CA ARG A 259 14.64 -6.45 -15.58
C ARG A 259 15.22 -5.38 -16.51
N GLU A 260 16.03 -4.51 -15.94
CA GLU A 260 16.78 -3.53 -16.73
C GLU A 260 17.73 -4.25 -17.70
N GLY A 261 17.65 -3.90 -18.98
CA GLY A 261 18.40 -4.56 -20.06
C GLY A 261 17.60 -5.61 -20.84
N ASP A 262 16.48 -6.11 -20.31
CA ASP A 262 15.59 -7.01 -21.04
C ASP A 262 14.80 -6.26 -22.12
N ASP A 263 14.28 -7.00 -23.10
CA ASP A 263 13.31 -6.48 -24.06
C ASP A 263 12.13 -5.85 -23.32
N LYS A 264 11.72 -4.66 -23.79
CA LYS A 264 10.60 -3.94 -23.17
C LYS A 264 9.30 -4.70 -23.42
N PRO A 265 8.49 -4.95 -22.38
CA PRO A 265 7.18 -5.55 -22.54
C PRO A 265 6.20 -4.54 -23.15
N GLU A 266 5.31 -5.01 -24.02
CA GLU A 266 4.26 -4.20 -24.65
C GLU A 266 3.00 -4.16 -23.77
N ILE A 267 3.15 -3.59 -22.57
CA ILE A 267 2.04 -3.45 -21.62
C ILE A 267 1.08 -2.34 -22.10
N ARG A 268 -0.20 -2.68 -22.22
CA ARG A 268 -1.25 -1.74 -22.61
C ARG A 268 -1.95 -1.22 -21.35
N GLY A 269 -1.88 0.08 -21.13
CA GLY A 269 -2.46 0.74 -19.95
C GLY A 269 -1.71 2.01 -19.56
N SER A 270 -1.99 2.51 -18.36
CA SER A 270 -1.44 3.73 -17.81
C SER A 270 -0.81 3.47 -16.42
N THR A 271 0.44 3.91 -16.26
CA THR A 271 1.18 3.88 -14.99
C THR A 271 0.98 5.17 -14.20
N CYS A 272 1.40 5.22 -12.92
CA CYS A 272 1.25 6.39 -12.05
C CYS A 272 1.79 7.70 -12.69
N PHE A 273 2.87 7.59 -13.47
CA PHE A 273 3.56 8.74 -14.06
C PHE A 273 3.29 8.92 -15.57
N SER A 274 2.30 8.23 -16.15
CA SER A 274 1.92 8.49 -17.54
C SER A 274 1.26 9.88 -17.66
N ARG A 275 1.55 10.60 -18.75
CA ARG A 275 1.01 11.95 -18.99
C ARG A 275 -0.49 11.84 -19.31
N GLU A 276 -1.29 12.60 -18.56
CA GLU A 276 -2.75 12.77 -18.67
C GLU A 276 -3.59 11.69 -17.97
N GLY A 277 -3.55 11.71 -16.63
CA GLY A 277 -4.68 11.17 -15.86
C GLY A 277 -5.92 12.02 -16.11
N ASN A 278 -7.09 11.38 -16.24
CA ASN A 278 -8.36 12.07 -16.37
C ASN A 278 -8.98 12.23 -14.96
N PRO A 279 -9.01 13.45 -14.37
CA PRO A 279 -9.54 13.67 -13.03
C PRO A 279 -11.01 13.27 -12.90
N ASP A 280 -11.80 13.45 -13.97
CA ASP A 280 -13.21 13.08 -13.98
C ASP A 280 -13.36 11.56 -13.95
N PHE A 281 -12.53 10.84 -14.71
CA PHE A 281 -12.49 9.38 -14.64
C PHE A 281 -12.08 8.91 -13.24
N ASN A 282 -10.99 9.45 -12.68
CA ASN A 282 -10.54 9.11 -11.33
C ASN A 282 -11.63 9.33 -10.30
N ARG A 283 -12.32 10.46 -10.38
CA ARG A 283 -13.45 10.79 -9.51
C ARG A 283 -14.61 9.84 -9.74
N LEU A 284 -14.85 9.36 -10.97
CA LEU A 284 -15.96 8.50 -11.33
C LEU A 284 -15.76 7.04 -10.90
N VAL A 285 -14.54 6.49 -10.99
CA VAL A 285 -14.25 5.10 -10.61
C VAL A 285 -13.62 4.92 -9.24
N GLY A 286 -13.05 5.97 -8.64
CA GLY A 286 -12.47 5.95 -7.29
C GLY A 286 -13.51 6.10 -6.19
N PHE A 287 -13.25 5.65 -4.96
CA PHE A 287 -14.15 5.87 -3.84
C PHE A 287 -13.39 6.54 -2.68
N PRO A 288 -13.93 7.60 -2.04
CA PRO A 288 -13.24 8.29 -0.96
C PRO A 288 -12.79 7.34 0.14
N ASN A 289 -11.54 7.45 0.55
CA ASN A 289 -10.89 6.64 1.60
C ASN A 289 -10.87 5.12 1.33
N ALA A 290 -11.06 4.70 0.08
CA ALA A 290 -11.06 3.28 -0.29
C ALA A 290 -10.08 2.97 -1.42
N VAL A 291 -9.80 1.68 -1.60
CA VAL A 291 -9.21 1.15 -2.83
C VAL A 291 -10.36 0.68 -3.72
N THR A 292 -10.33 1.00 -5.01
CA THR A 292 -11.26 0.41 -5.97
C THR A 292 -10.55 -0.34 -7.08
N LEU A 293 -11.15 -1.44 -7.51
CA LEU A 293 -10.75 -2.20 -8.68
C LEU A 293 -11.93 -2.25 -9.64
N VAL A 294 -11.80 -1.69 -10.84
CA VAL A 294 -12.85 -1.71 -11.86
C VAL A 294 -12.45 -2.61 -13.02
N LEU A 295 -13.35 -3.51 -13.42
CA LEU A 295 -13.23 -4.32 -14.61
C LEU A 295 -14.16 -3.77 -15.69
N LEU A 296 -13.61 -3.55 -16.88
CA LEU A 296 -14.34 -3.00 -18.02
C LEU A 296 -13.96 -3.73 -19.30
N SER A 297 -14.97 -4.15 -20.06
CA SER A 297 -14.80 -4.66 -21.41
C SER A 297 -14.64 -3.50 -22.40
N ASN A 298 -13.73 -3.62 -23.36
CA ASN A 298 -13.52 -2.67 -24.44
C ASN A 298 -13.13 -3.40 -25.74
N GLN A 299 -12.80 -2.64 -26.80
CA GLN A 299 -12.46 -3.21 -28.11
C GLN A 299 -11.17 -4.03 -28.15
N ASP A 300 -10.30 -3.89 -27.15
CA ASP A 300 -9.06 -4.67 -27.02
C ASP A 300 -9.20 -5.88 -26.10
N GLY A 301 -10.19 -5.87 -25.20
CA GLY A 301 -10.45 -6.92 -24.21
C GLY A 301 -10.94 -6.39 -22.88
N VAL A 302 -10.56 -7.06 -21.81
CA VAL A 302 -10.97 -6.71 -20.45
C VAL A 302 -9.83 -5.95 -19.79
N SER A 303 -10.12 -4.73 -19.36
CA SER A 303 -9.20 -3.85 -18.65
C SER A 303 -9.51 -3.82 -17.16
N LEU A 304 -8.45 -3.69 -16.37
CA LEU A 304 -8.49 -3.47 -14.94
C LEU A 304 -8.04 -2.04 -14.64
N ASN A 305 -8.85 -1.30 -13.90
CA ASN A 305 -8.45 -0.06 -13.24
C ASN A 305 -8.20 -0.33 -11.76
N LEU A 306 -7.10 0.18 -11.22
CA LEU A 306 -6.85 0.28 -9.78
C LEU A 306 -6.87 1.76 -9.40
N ASN A 307 -7.64 2.10 -8.37
CA ASN A 307 -7.68 3.44 -7.82
C ASN A 307 -7.46 3.39 -6.30
N ILE A 308 -6.74 4.37 -5.76
CA ILE A 308 -6.57 4.54 -4.32
C ILE A 308 -7.05 5.95 -3.96
N ASN A 309 -8.02 6.01 -3.07
CA ASN A 309 -8.56 7.22 -2.47
C ASN A 309 -9.16 8.25 -3.45
N SER A 310 -9.53 7.84 -4.67
CA SER A 310 -9.89 8.74 -5.79
C SER A 310 -8.74 9.60 -6.32
N GLU A 311 -7.50 9.31 -5.92
CA GLU A 311 -6.35 10.21 -6.11
C GLU A 311 -5.28 9.58 -7.00
N LEU A 312 -4.89 8.33 -6.68
CA LEU A 312 -3.99 7.55 -7.52
C LEU A 312 -4.79 6.62 -8.43
N ASN A 313 -4.36 6.51 -9.69
CA ASN A 313 -5.04 5.70 -10.68
C ASN A 313 -4.07 4.98 -11.62
N TRP A 314 -4.38 3.72 -11.92
CA TRP A 314 -3.66 2.88 -12.87
C TRP A 314 -4.65 2.11 -13.73
N THR A 315 -4.35 1.98 -15.01
CA THR A 315 -5.10 1.08 -15.91
C THR A 315 -4.15 0.05 -16.50
N ILE A 316 -4.64 -1.16 -16.70
CA ILE A 316 -3.93 -2.21 -17.41
C ILE A 316 -4.94 -3.12 -18.12
N LEU A 317 -4.72 -3.42 -19.40
CA LEU A 317 -5.44 -4.51 -20.05
C LEU A 317 -5.03 -5.80 -19.34
N CYS A 318 -5.97 -6.63 -18.88
CA CYS A 318 -5.66 -7.88 -18.18
C CYS A 318 -5.90 -9.13 -19.04
N ALA A 319 -6.83 -9.07 -20.00
CA ALA A 319 -7.05 -10.12 -20.98
C ALA A 319 -7.39 -9.51 -22.34
N SER A 320 -6.74 -9.97 -23.41
CA SER A 320 -7.03 -9.55 -24.78
C SER A 320 -8.17 -10.37 -25.41
N ASN A 321 -8.85 -9.80 -26.41
CA ASN A 321 -9.94 -10.47 -27.14
C ASN A 321 -9.57 -11.81 -27.80
N GLU A 322 -8.29 -12.05 -28.08
CA GLU A 322 -7.79 -13.25 -28.78
C GLU A 322 -8.39 -14.56 -28.28
N ASN A 323 -8.54 -14.71 -26.95
CA ASN A 323 -8.93 -15.98 -26.31
C ASN A 323 -10.20 -15.86 -25.44
N LEU A 324 -10.94 -14.76 -25.55
CA LEU A 324 -12.16 -14.53 -24.79
C LEU A 324 -13.39 -14.93 -25.61
N THR A 325 -14.30 -15.67 -24.99
CA THR A 325 -15.59 -16.05 -25.58
C THR A 325 -16.67 -15.06 -25.18
N THR A 326 -17.83 -15.14 -25.84
CA THR A 326 -19.03 -14.38 -25.44
C THR A 326 -19.38 -14.60 -23.96
N ASP A 327 -19.27 -15.83 -23.48
CA ASP A 327 -19.51 -16.17 -22.07
C ASP A 327 -18.49 -15.53 -21.12
N ASP A 328 -17.26 -15.26 -21.56
CA ASP A 328 -16.29 -14.54 -20.74
C ASP A 328 -16.65 -13.06 -20.62
N PHE A 329 -17.06 -12.42 -21.71
CA PHE A 329 -17.53 -11.03 -21.66
C PHE A 329 -18.80 -10.91 -20.82
N ALA A 330 -19.67 -11.91 -20.85
CA ALA A 330 -20.86 -11.98 -20.01
C ALA A 330 -20.54 -12.01 -18.50
N LYS A 331 -19.32 -12.39 -18.06
CA LYS A 331 -18.92 -12.30 -16.65
C LYS A 331 -18.62 -10.88 -16.19
N ILE A 332 -18.35 -9.98 -17.13
CA ILE A 332 -18.02 -8.57 -16.86
C ILE A 332 -19.24 -7.68 -17.11
N GLU A 333 -20.11 -8.09 -18.03
CA GLU A 333 -21.30 -7.33 -18.45
C GLU A 333 -20.91 -5.88 -18.84
N ASP A 334 -21.63 -4.89 -18.30
CA ASP A 334 -21.37 -3.46 -18.48
C ASP A 334 -20.25 -2.91 -17.56
N GLY A 335 -19.55 -3.80 -16.87
CA GLY A 335 -18.46 -3.49 -15.96
C GLY A 335 -18.75 -3.89 -14.52
N GLN A 336 -17.69 -4.14 -13.76
CA GLN A 336 -17.75 -4.56 -12.36
C GLN A 336 -16.82 -3.69 -11.53
N ILE A 337 -17.16 -3.47 -10.26
CA ILE A 337 -16.32 -2.72 -9.32
C ILE A 337 -16.25 -3.41 -7.97
N LEU A 338 -15.03 -3.51 -7.45
CA LEU A 338 -14.74 -3.92 -6.09
C LEU A 338 -14.26 -2.69 -5.30
N VAL A 339 -14.96 -2.33 -4.24
CA VAL A 339 -14.58 -1.30 -3.27
C VAL A 339 -14.03 -1.98 -2.02
N LEU A 340 -12.80 -1.66 -1.62
CA LEU A 340 -12.12 -2.25 -0.47
C LEU A 340 -11.78 -1.17 0.56
N VAL A 341 -12.23 -1.37 1.79
CA VAL A 341 -11.94 -0.50 2.94
C VAL A 341 -11.28 -1.33 4.02
N ARG A 342 -9.95 -1.42 3.96
CA ARG A 342 -9.17 -2.23 4.90
C ARG A 342 -9.39 -1.86 6.36
N ALA A 343 -9.51 -0.56 6.67
CA ALA A 343 -9.72 -0.08 8.03
C ALA A 343 -11.04 -0.58 8.65
N LEU A 344 -12.09 -0.73 7.82
CA LEU A 344 -13.40 -1.24 8.23
C LEU A 344 -13.53 -2.76 8.06
N LYS A 345 -12.51 -3.42 7.50
CA LYS A 345 -12.55 -4.85 7.18
C LYS A 345 -13.69 -5.21 6.21
N THR A 346 -13.93 -4.35 5.23
CA THR A 346 -15.09 -4.43 4.33
C THR A 346 -14.65 -4.47 2.88
N GLY A 347 -15.35 -5.28 2.08
CA GLY A 347 -15.26 -5.27 0.63
C GLY A 347 -16.66 -5.36 0.03
N VAL A 348 -16.95 -4.51 -0.94
CA VAL A 348 -18.25 -4.42 -1.62
C VAL A 348 -18.02 -4.63 -3.11
N TYR A 349 -18.65 -5.66 -3.68
CA TYR A 349 -18.55 -6.00 -5.10
C TYR A 349 -19.89 -5.77 -5.79
N LEU A 350 -19.90 -4.95 -6.84
CA LEU A 350 -21.12 -4.47 -7.50
C LEU A 350 -20.91 -4.37 -9.02
N ASP A 351 -22.02 -4.37 -9.75
CA ASP A 351 -22.03 -3.92 -11.14
C ASP A 351 -21.67 -2.44 -11.21
N LEU A 352 -20.84 -2.08 -12.19
CA LEU A 352 -20.39 -0.70 -12.34
C LEU A 352 -21.55 0.29 -12.58
N PRO A 353 -22.56 0.01 -13.43
CA PRO A 353 -23.70 0.91 -13.58
C PRO A 353 -24.44 1.17 -12.26
N PHE A 354 -24.61 0.14 -11.43
CA PHE A 354 -25.26 0.26 -10.13
C PHE A 354 -24.43 1.14 -9.18
N TYR A 355 -23.11 0.89 -9.11
CA TYR A 355 -22.20 1.73 -8.35
C TYR A 355 -22.24 3.20 -8.79
N LEU A 356 -22.28 3.47 -10.09
CA LEU A 356 -22.36 4.83 -10.63
C LEU A 356 -23.69 5.51 -10.27
N ALA A 357 -24.79 4.78 -10.27
CA ALA A 357 -26.08 5.27 -9.80
C ALA A 357 -26.03 5.61 -8.30
N CYS A 358 -25.39 4.77 -7.48
CA CYS A 358 -25.17 5.06 -6.06
C CYS A 358 -24.32 6.32 -5.84
N LYS A 359 -23.21 6.41 -6.57
CA LYS A 359 -22.29 7.54 -6.49
C LYS A 359 -22.92 8.88 -6.93
N SER A 360 -23.84 8.81 -7.87
CA SER A 360 -24.60 9.96 -8.36
C SER A 360 -25.78 10.33 -7.45
N GLY A 361 -26.00 9.60 -6.36
CA GLY A 361 -27.10 9.82 -5.41
C GLY A 361 -28.48 9.41 -5.93
N ILE A 362 -28.54 8.64 -7.03
CA ILE A 362 -29.80 8.16 -7.63
C ILE A 362 -30.36 6.98 -6.84
N ILE A 363 -29.49 6.08 -6.40
CA ILE A 363 -29.82 4.87 -5.64
C ILE A 363 -29.00 4.87 -4.34
N SER A 364 -29.50 4.24 -3.28
CA SER A 364 -28.73 4.02 -2.06
C SER A 364 -28.28 2.56 -1.97
N HIS A 365 -27.03 2.34 -1.56
CA HIS A 365 -26.52 1.01 -1.23
C HIS A 365 -26.09 1.00 0.25
N PRO A 366 -26.72 0.22 1.14
CA PRO A 366 -26.52 0.30 2.59
C PRO A 366 -25.05 0.25 3.01
N GLU A 367 -24.26 -0.64 2.42
CA GLU A 367 -22.85 -0.79 2.78
C GLU A 367 -22.00 0.40 2.31
N LEU A 368 -22.28 0.97 1.13
CA LEU A 368 -21.53 2.13 0.64
C LEU A 368 -21.88 3.39 1.44
N SER A 369 -23.17 3.56 1.79
CA SER A 369 -23.64 4.63 2.64
C SER A 369 -23.03 4.56 4.03
N ASN A 370 -22.99 3.37 4.65
CA ASN A 370 -22.35 3.15 5.96
C ASN A 370 -20.85 3.49 5.93
N ILE A 371 -20.13 3.15 4.86
CA ILE A 371 -18.72 3.56 4.70
C ILE A 371 -18.59 5.10 4.71
N LEU A 372 -19.44 5.81 3.96
CA LEU A 372 -19.40 7.28 3.92
C LEU A 372 -19.75 7.89 5.29
N GLU A 373 -20.82 7.44 5.93
CA GLU A 373 -21.26 7.89 7.26
C GLU A 373 -20.16 7.69 8.32
N ARG A 374 -19.49 6.53 8.29
CA ARG A 374 -18.34 6.25 9.18
C ARG A 374 -17.19 7.22 8.95
N SER A 375 -16.86 7.49 7.68
CA SER A 375 -15.80 8.45 7.34
C SER A 375 -16.14 9.87 7.77
N GLU A 376 -17.41 10.27 7.76
CA GLU A 376 -17.85 11.59 8.22
C GLU A 376 -17.83 11.71 9.74
N THR A 377 -18.30 10.67 10.44
CA THR A 377 -18.30 10.61 11.91
C THR A 377 -16.88 10.67 12.48
N SER A 378 -15.91 10.04 11.82
CA SER A 378 -14.50 10.08 12.23
C SER A 378 -13.81 11.45 12.05
N LYS A 379 -14.44 12.43 11.36
CA LYS A 379 -13.90 13.80 11.24
C LYS A 379 -14.22 14.66 12.47
N THR A 380 -15.26 14.31 13.23
CA THR A 380 -15.64 14.98 14.49
C THR A 380 -14.88 14.42 15.68
#